data_AF-A0A946DSY6-F1
#
_entry.id   AF-A0A946DSY6-F1
#
_cell.length_a   1.000
_cell.length_b   1.000
_cell.length_c   1.000
_cell.angle_alpha   90.00
_cell.angle_beta   90.00
_cell.angle_gamma   90.00
#
_symmetry.space_group_name_H-M   'P 1'
#
loop_
_entity.id
_entity.type
_entity.pdbx_description
1 polymer ?
#
loop_
_entity_poly.entity_id
_entity_poly.type
_entity_poly.pdbx_seq_one_letter_code
_entity_poly.pdbx_strand_id
1 'polypeptide(L)'
;MFTIVLVSLSVALLAVVSVLLAAFFDVAFREPQRALVRTGAKGVRTGVKGNWQPPLVRGRELLNWAAVTAQSSTLEVLRNRRTDRTAAELADRLHEGATAAIDQQVGPDHQVGCPAYCHAAIAVTPPEVLGIADYLRQNRPLDEVRRIQDRAAANCQQLESADQGQPVGEDVCCPLMSGKDACCAYSARPMRCRGWSPSAKSADDASSKSIFDQKPVDPYEYESRGHVVVQGAESGFRNGLKESGLDGNLYELNSALVAALDVPDAAERWANGDSVFENCATCE
;
A
#
# COMPACT_ATOMS: atom_id res chain seq x y z
N MET A 1 25.32 62.96 -8.99
CA MET A 1 26.01 61.96 -8.15
C MET A 1 25.07 61.35 -7.11
N PHE A 2 24.35 62.16 -6.33
CA PHE A 2 23.37 61.70 -5.33
C PHE A 2 22.24 60.80 -5.89
N THR A 3 21.69 61.14 -7.05
CA THR A 3 20.61 60.37 -7.71
C THR A 3 21.05 58.98 -8.15
N ILE A 4 22.29 58.83 -8.64
CA ILE A 4 22.85 57.54 -9.08
C ILE A 4 23.06 56.61 -7.87
N VAL A 5 23.53 57.16 -6.74
CA VAL A 5 23.72 56.39 -5.50
C VAL A 5 22.38 55.91 -4.94
N LEU A 6 21.35 56.76 -4.93
CA LEU A 6 20.01 56.40 -4.49
C LEU A 6 19.39 55.28 -5.34
N VAL A 7 19.48 55.38 -6.67
CA VAL A 7 18.97 54.34 -7.59
C VAL A 7 19.72 53.02 -7.39
N SER A 8 21.04 53.07 -7.22
CA SER A 8 21.85 51.87 -6.96
C SER A 8 21.46 51.19 -5.64
N LEU A 9 21.18 51.97 -4.58
CA LEU A 9 20.75 51.43 -3.29
C LEU A 9 19.36 50.79 -3.38
N SER A 10 18.43 51.40 -4.13
CA SER A 10 17.07 50.88 -4.32
C SER A 10 17.07 49.56 -5.11
N VAL A 11 17.89 49.44 -6.15
CA VAL A 11 18.03 48.20 -6.94
C VAL A 11 18.66 47.09 -6.10
N ALA A 12 19.68 47.42 -5.28
CA ALA A 12 20.29 46.45 -4.37
C ALA A 12 19.29 45.96 -3.32
N LEU A 13 18.47 46.86 -2.75
CA LEU A 13 17.45 46.49 -1.78
C LEU A 13 16.37 45.60 -2.39
N LEU A 14 15.91 45.90 -3.61
CA LEU A 14 14.95 45.07 -4.34
C LEU A 14 15.51 43.66 -4.61
N ALA A 15 16.77 43.56 -5.04
CA ALA A 15 17.42 42.26 -5.26
C ALA A 15 17.50 41.43 -3.98
N VAL A 16 17.88 42.06 -2.85
CA VAL A 16 17.92 41.39 -1.55
C VAL A 16 16.54 40.93 -1.12
N VAL A 17 15.52 41.77 -1.27
CA VAL A 17 14.12 41.41 -0.94
C VAL A 17 13.63 40.28 -1.84
N SER A 18 13.94 40.28 -3.13
CA SER A 18 13.57 39.19 -4.05
C SER A 18 14.25 37.86 -3.67
N VAL A 19 15.53 37.88 -3.28
CA VAL A 19 16.23 36.67 -2.81
C VAL A 19 15.65 36.17 -1.48
N LEU A 20 15.35 37.08 -0.55
CA LEU A 20 14.73 36.72 0.72
C LEU A 20 13.32 36.16 0.54
N LEU A 21 12.52 36.74 -0.36
CA LEU A 21 11.20 36.22 -0.72
C LEU A 21 11.33 34.85 -1.39
N ALA A 22 12.23 34.68 -2.36
CA ALA A 22 12.45 33.38 -3.00
C ALA A 22 12.88 32.30 -1.99
N ALA A 23 13.78 32.64 -1.05
CA ALA A 23 14.18 31.75 0.02
C ALA A 23 13.03 31.45 0.99
N PHE A 24 12.21 32.46 1.34
CA PHE A 24 11.02 32.27 2.16
C PHE A 24 10.00 31.37 1.48
N PHE A 25 9.72 31.57 0.19
CA PHE A 25 8.81 30.72 -0.57
C PHE A 25 9.36 29.29 -0.75
N ASP A 26 10.67 29.12 -0.97
CA ASP A 26 11.30 27.79 -1.01
C ASP A 26 11.24 27.10 0.36
N VAL A 27 11.36 27.82 1.48
CA VAL A 27 11.25 27.24 2.83
C VAL A 27 9.79 26.99 3.23
N ALA A 28 8.87 27.90 2.92
CA ALA A 28 7.46 27.83 3.32
C ALA A 28 6.65 26.87 2.43
N PHE A 29 7.03 26.71 1.15
CA PHE A 29 6.31 25.89 0.17
C PHE A 29 7.13 24.70 -0.37
N ARG A 30 8.36 24.46 0.10
CA ARG A 30 8.92 23.10 0.03
C ARG A 30 8.07 22.21 0.90
N GLU A 31 7.17 21.48 0.26
CA GLU A 31 6.48 20.38 0.90
C GLU A 31 7.49 19.44 1.59
N PRO A 32 7.18 18.94 2.79
CA PRO A 32 8.01 17.98 3.50
C PRO A 32 7.91 16.58 2.88
N GLN A 33 7.97 16.43 1.56
CA GLN A 33 7.93 15.12 0.89
C GLN A 33 9.22 14.32 1.17
N ARG A 34 10.38 14.99 1.29
CA ARG A 34 11.64 14.33 1.72
C ARG A 34 11.64 13.96 3.20
N ALA A 35 10.86 14.67 4.02
CA ALA A 35 10.71 14.32 5.43
C ALA A 35 9.72 13.17 5.59
N LEU A 36 8.60 13.13 4.86
CA LEU A 36 7.61 12.04 4.92
C LEU A 36 8.21 10.65 4.63
N VAL A 37 9.17 10.53 3.71
CA VAL A 37 9.90 9.27 3.45
C VAL A 37 10.79 8.87 4.64
N ARG A 38 11.29 9.84 5.42
CA ARG A 38 12.12 9.59 6.62
C ARG A 38 11.31 9.55 7.93
N THR A 39 10.12 10.14 7.97
CA THR A 39 9.25 10.26 9.15
C THR A 39 8.06 9.33 9.13
N GLY A 40 7.84 8.57 8.05
CA GLY A 40 6.94 7.40 8.07
C GLY A 40 7.31 6.35 9.13
N ALA A 41 8.53 6.41 9.67
CA ALA A 41 9.00 5.60 10.81
C ALA A 41 8.56 6.12 12.19
N LYS A 42 7.67 7.14 12.26
CA LYS A 42 7.03 7.61 13.50
C LYS A 42 5.52 7.36 13.52
N GLY A 43 5.03 6.42 12.71
CA GLY A 43 3.83 5.67 13.08
C GLY A 43 4.10 4.99 14.43
N VAL A 44 3.08 4.95 15.28
CA VAL A 44 3.12 4.33 16.60
C VAL A 44 3.92 3.02 16.51
N ARG A 45 5.12 2.97 17.09
CA ARG A 45 5.82 1.69 17.27
C ARG A 45 5.06 0.91 18.34
N THR A 46 3.92 0.35 17.98
CA THR A 46 3.36 -0.77 18.70
C THR A 46 4.37 -1.87 18.49
N GLY A 47 5.29 -2.06 19.43
CA GLY A 47 6.39 -3.01 19.28
C GLY A 47 5.85 -4.32 18.72
N VAL A 48 6.30 -4.68 17.51
CA VAL A 48 5.85 -5.86 16.78
C VAL A 48 6.02 -7.06 17.70
N LYS A 49 4.94 -7.47 18.38
CA LYS A 49 4.88 -8.74 19.08
C LYS A 49 4.62 -9.77 17.98
N GLY A 50 5.46 -10.78 17.88
CA GLY A 50 5.44 -11.75 16.78
C GLY A 50 6.84 -11.95 16.24
N ASN A 51 7.21 -13.21 16.01
CA ASN A 51 8.54 -13.57 15.53
C ASN A 51 8.68 -13.29 14.02
N TRP A 52 8.62 -12.02 13.62
CA TRP A 52 8.85 -11.56 12.23
C TRP A 52 10.35 -11.51 11.88
N GLN A 53 11.10 -12.51 12.36
CA GLN A 53 12.48 -12.76 12.01
C GLN A 53 12.52 -13.95 11.05
N PRO A 54 12.62 -13.70 9.73
CA PRO A 54 12.65 -14.76 8.74
C PRO A 54 13.85 -15.69 8.95
N PRO A 55 13.64 -17.03 8.91
CA PRO A 55 14.74 -17.98 8.96
C PRO A 55 15.61 -17.88 7.70
N LEU A 56 16.83 -18.44 7.77
CA LEU A 56 17.77 -18.51 6.64
C LEU A 56 17.36 -19.60 5.61
N VAL A 57 16.11 -19.58 5.17
CA VAL A 57 15.49 -20.53 4.22
C VAL A 57 14.97 -19.81 2.98
N ARG A 58 14.54 -20.55 1.94
CA ARG A 58 14.08 -20.04 0.62
C ARG A 58 12.83 -20.79 0.12
N GLY A 59 12.22 -20.29 -0.96
CA GLY A 59 11.09 -20.93 -1.66
C GLY A 59 9.89 -21.24 -0.74
N ARG A 60 9.19 -22.35 -1.01
CA ARG A 60 9.10 -23.41 -0.01
C ARG A 60 8.85 -23.00 1.43
N GLU A 61 9.93 -23.19 2.17
CA GLU A 61 10.02 -23.05 3.61
C GLU A 61 9.84 -21.59 4.03
N LEU A 62 10.30 -20.63 3.23
CA LEU A 62 10.12 -19.20 3.51
C LEU A 62 8.64 -18.80 3.37
N LEU A 63 7.97 -19.30 2.33
CA LEU A 63 6.53 -19.10 2.12
C LEU A 63 5.72 -19.65 3.29
N ASN A 64 6.00 -20.89 3.69
CA ASN A 64 5.32 -21.54 4.81
C ASN A 64 5.57 -20.81 6.13
N TRP A 65 6.81 -20.38 6.39
CA TRP A 65 7.13 -19.59 7.57
C TRP A 65 6.32 -18.29 7.61
N ALA A 66 6.26 -17.55 6.50
CA ALA A 66 5.54 -16.29 6.43
C ALA A 66 4.03 -16.51 6.66
N ALA A 67 3.47 -17.58 6.10
CA ALA A 67 2.08 -17.96 6.31
C ALA A 67 1.77 -18.29 7.79
N VAL A 68 2.56 -19.18 8.40
CA VAL A 68 2.36 -19.53 9.82
C VAL A 68 2.52 -18.32 10.74
N THR A 69 3.49 -17.45 10.45
CA THR A 69 3.75 -16.23 11.24
C THR A 69 2.60 -15.24 11.13
N ALA A 70 2.09 -14.99 9.92
CA ALA A 70 0.95 -14.10 9.71
C ALA A 70 -0.34 -14.66 10.32
N GLN A 71 -0.61 -15.96 10.17
CA GLN A 71 -1.78 -16.61 10.78
C GLN A 71 -1.73 -16.50 12.30
N SER A 72 -0.59 -16.83 12.91
CA SER A 72 -0.43 -16.76 14.37
C SER A 72 -0.58 -15.34 14.89
N SER A 73 -0.02 -14.35 14.18
CA SER A 73 -0.14 -12.93 14.55
C SER A 73 -1.59 -12.44 14.47
N THR A 74 -2.33 -12.89 13.45
CA THR A 74 -3.76 -12.61 13.25
C THR A 74 -4.58 -13.15 14.41
N LEU A 75 -4.40 -14.44 14.72
CA LEU A 75 -5.09 -15.10 15.82
C LEU A 75 -4.76 -14.46 17.16
N GLU A 76 -3.52 -13.99 17.36
CA GLU A 76 -3.15 -13.30 18.59
C GLU A 76 -3.91 -11.99 18.80
N VAL A 77 -4.07 -11.16 17.76
CA VAL A 77 -4.89 -9.94 17.83
C VAL A 77 -6.35 -10.30 18.10
N LEU A 78 -6.87 -11.31 17.40
CA LEU A 78 -8.27 -11.74 17.47
C LEU A 78 -8.64 -12.50 18.76
N ARG A 79 -7.67 -12.85 19.62
CA ARG A 79 -7.96 -13.35 20.99
C ARG A 79 -8.62 -12.31 21.88
N ASN A 80 -8.40 -11.02 21.60
CA ASN A 80 -8.99 -9.94 22.36
C ASN A 80 -10.38 -9.59 21.83
N ARG A 81 -11.13 -8.81 22.60
CA ARG A 81 -12.42 -8.26 22.15
C ARG A 81 -12.20 -7.42 20.88
N ARG A 82 -12.95 -7.74 19.83
CA ARG A 82 -12.96 -6.99 18.57
C ARG A 82 -13.69 -5.66 18.72
N THR A 83 -13.19 -4.64 18.04
CA THR A 83 -13.70 -3.26 18.01
C THR A 83 -13.56 -2.68 16.60
N ASP A 84 -14.05 -1.47 16.39
CA ASP A 84 -13.82 -0.65 15.18
C ASP A 84 -12.34 -0.47 14.82
N ARG A 85 -11.44 -0.53 15.82
CA ARG A 85 -9.98 -0.45 15.64
C ARG A 85 -9.34 -1.76 15.15
N THR A 86 -10.00 -2.90 15.33
CA THR A 86 -9.40 -4.23 15.08
C THR A 86 -8.91 -4.40 13.64
N ALA A 87 -9.66 -3.89 12.66
CA ALA A 87 -9.27 -3.97 11.25
C ALA A 87 -7.93 -3.25 10.98
N ALA A 88 -7.80 -2.01 11.46
CA ALA A 88 -6.58 -1.23 11.33
C ALA A 88 -5.41 -1.86 12.09
N GLU A 89 -5.63 -2.35 13.32
CA GLU A 89 -4.60 -3.03 14.11
C GLU A 89 -4.07 -4.30 13.43
N LEU A 90 -4.95 -5.08 12.80
CA LEU A 90 -4.56 -6.27 12.04
C LEU A 90 -3.74 -5.91 10.81
N ALA A 91 -4.18 -4.91 10.03
CA ALA A 91 -3.48 -4.44 8.85
C ALA A 91 -2.09 -3.90 9.23
N ASP A 92 -2.01 -3.02 10.22
CA ASP A 92 -0.76 -2.44 10.72
C ASP A 92 0.21 -3.54 11.16
N ARG A 93 -0.25 -4.50 11.99
CA ARG A 93 0.60 -5.58 12.50
C ARG A 93 1.13 -6.48 11.39
N LEU A 94 0.28 -6.82 10.41
CA LEU A 94 0.68 -7.60 9.24
C LEU A 94 1.72 -6.84 8.41
N HIS A 95 1.44 -5.58 8.12
CA HIS A 95 2.24 -4.72 7.26
C HIS A 95 3.61 -4.42 7.85
N GLU A 96 3.67 -4.08 9.13
CA GLU A 96 4.93 -3.85 9.85
C GLU A 96 5.77 -5.12 9.91
N GLY A 97 5.15 -6.25 10.26
CA GLY A 97 5.82 -7.54 10.33
C GLY A 97 6.39 -7.98 8.99
N ALA A 98 5.58 -7.92 7.93
CA ALA A 98 6.01 -8.27 6.58
C ALA A 98 7.10 -7.32 6.07
N THR A 99 6.98 -6.01 6.29
CA THR A 99 8.01 -5.03 5.89
C THR A 99 9.33 -5.32 6.60
N ALA A 100 9.30 -5.54 7.92
CA ALA A 100 10.49 -5.89 8.69
C ALA A 100 11.14 -7.19 8.21
N ALA A 101 10.33 -8.19 7.83
CA ALA A 101 10.84 -9.43 7.25
C ALA A 101 11.46 -9.22 5.87
N ILE A 102 10.84 -8.42 5.00
CA ILE A 102 11.35 -8.09 3.67
C ILE A 102 12.68 -7.32 3.78
N ASP A 103 12.76 -6.27 4.60
CA ASP A 103 13.94 -5.44 4.76
C ASP A 103 15.18 -6.24 5.21
N GLN A 104 14.98 -7.27 6.04
CA GLN A 104 16.03 -8.21 6.44
C GLN A 104 16.55 -9.07 5.27
N GLN A 105 15.78 -9.21 4.19
CA GLN A 105 16.14 -10.02 3.02
C GLN A 105 16.71 -9.23 1.85
N VAL A 106 16.23 -8.02 1.63
CA VAL A 106 16.60 -7.19 0.45
C VAL A 106 17.42 -5.95 0.82
N GLY A 107 17.59 -5.66 2.12
CA GLY A 107 18.27 -4.47 2.61
C GLY A 107 17.34 -3.25 2.75
N PRO A 108 17.75 -2.23 3.53
CA PRO A 108 16.88 -1.11 3.93
C PRO A 108 16.55 -0.12 2.80
N ASP A 109 17.24 -0.21 1.65
CA ASP A 109 17.04 0.68 0.51
C ASP A 109 15.98 0.15 -0.48
N HIS A 110 15.17 -0.84 -0.08
CA HIS A 110 14.06 -1.34 -0.88
C HIS A 110 12.93 -0.30 -0.98
N GLN A 111 13.09 0.63 -1.92
CA GLN A 111 12.04 1.57 -2.28
C GLN A 111 11.05 0.87 -3.21
N VAL A 112 9.91 0.50 -2.63
CA VAL A 112 8.74 0.08 -3.39
C VAL A 112 8.13 1.32 -4.05
N GLY A 113 8.50 1.59 -5.30
CA GLY A 113 7.81 2.57 -6.12
C GLY A 113 6.48 2.00 -6.64
N CYS A 114 5.45 2.84 -6.70
CA CYS A 114 4.21 2.49 -7.38
C CYS A 114 4.44 2.67 -8.89
N PRO A 115 4.14 1.69 -9.75
CA PRO A 115 4.16 1.94 -11.17
C PRO A 115 3.09 3.00 -11.49
N ALA A 116 3.41 3.96 -12.36
CA ALA A 116 2.47 5.00 -12.79
C ALA A 116 1.16 4.40 -13.36
N TYR A 117 1.26 3.19 -13.90
CA TYR A 117 0.17 2.40 -14.45
C TYR A 117 0.17 1.01 -13.80
N CYS A 118 -0.92 0.66 -13.12
CA CYS A 118 -1.11 -0.70 -12.61
C CYS A 118 -2.15 -1.38 -13.50
N HIS A 119 -1.69 -2.15 -14.49
CA HIS A 119 -2.57 -2.89 -15.41
C HIS A 119 -3.27 -4.08 -14.73
N ALA A 120 -2.88 -4.45 -13.51
CA ALA A 120 -3.43 -5.57 -12.77
C ALA A 120 -4.33 -5.09 -11.62
N ALA A 121 -5.47 -5.74 -11.45
CA ALA A 121 -6.34 -5.57 -10.29
C ALA A 121 -5.53 -5.79 -9.00
N ILE A 122 -5.56 -4.82 -8.10
CA ILE A 122 -4.87 -4.92 -6.81
C ILE A 122 -5.79 -5.65 -5.85
N ALA A 123 -5.42 -6.87 -5.47
CA ALA A 123 -6.14 -7.64 -4.45
C ALA A 123 -5.86 -7.09 -3.04
N VAL A 124 -6.92 -6.95 -2.25
CA VAL A 124 -6.88 -6.51 -0.85
C VAL A 124 -7.80 -7.36 0.01
N THR A 125 -7.41 -7.55 1.27
CA THR A 125 -8.30 -8.12 2.29
C THR A 125 -9.14 -7.02 2.97
N PRO A 126 -10.25 -7.38 3.64
CA PRO A 126 -11.06 -6.40 4.38
C PRO A 126 -10.27 -5.56 5.41
N PRO A 127 -9.39 -6.13 6.27
CA PRO A 127 -8.60 -5.31 7.19
C PRO A 127 -7.71 -4.29 6.48
N GLU A 128 -7.12 -4.68 5.35
CA GLU A 128 -6.23 -3.79 4.59
C GLU A 128 -6.98 -2.61 3.99
N VAL A 129 -8.13 -2.83 3.35
CA VAL A 129 -8.90 -1.74 2.76
C VAL A 129 -9.53 -0.84 3.82
N LEU A 130 -9.95 -1.41 4.95
CA LEU A 130 -10.43 -0.64 6.11
C LEU A 130 -9.29 0.19 6.73
N GLY A 131 -8.08 -0.37 6.82
CA GLY A 131 -6.88 0.36 7.24
C GLY A 131 -6.51 1.49 6.29
N ILE A 132 -6.64 1.29 4.97
CA ILE A 132 -6.47 2.36 3.97
C ILE A 132 -7.52 3.45 4.17
N ALA A 133 -8.79 3.11 4.32
CA ALA A 133 -9.87 4.08 4.53
C ALA A 133 -9.67 4.88 5.84
N ASP A 134 -9.30 4.23 6.94
CA ASP A 134 -8.95 4.87 8.21
C ASP A 134 -7.77 5.83 8.04
N TYR A 135 -6.70 5.38 7.38
CA TYR A 135 -5.53 6.19 7.10
C TYR A 135 -5.87 7.44 6.28
N LEU A 136 -6.67 7.29 5.22
CA LEU A 136 -7.10 8.42 4.38
C LEU A 136 -7.91 9.43 5.18
N ARG A 137 -8.90 8.97 5.96
CA ARG A 137 -9.73 9.84 6.82
C ARG A 137 -8.90 10.63 7.84
N GLN A 138 -7.82 10.04 8.36
CA GLN A 138 -6.96 10.69 9.35
C GLN A 138 -5.89 11.62 8.75
N ASN A 139 -5.40 11.32 7.54
CA ASN A 139 -4.20 11.96 6.99
C ASN A 139 -4.45 12.82 5.75
N ARG A 140 -5.68 12.84 5.21
CA ARG A 140 -6.03 13.58 3.99
C ARG A 140 -7.21 14.53 4.21
N PRO A 141 -7.22 15.70 3.55
CA PRO A 141 -8.38 16.57 3.49
C PRO A 141 -9.61 15.84 2.92
N LEU A 142 -10.80 16.18 3.42
CA LEU A 142 -12.06 15.53 3.00
C LEU A 142 -12.32 15.61 1.50
N ASP A 143 -11.95 16.72 0.85
CA ASP A 143 -12.07 16.89 -0.60
C ASP A 143 -11.09 15.99 -1.38
N GLU A 144 -9.93 15.66 -0.81
CA GLU A 144 -8.99 14.70 -1.39
C GLU A 144 -9.52 13.27 -1.22
N VAL A 145 -10.05 12.93 -0.05
CA VAL A 145 -10.70 11.62 0.18
C VAL A 145 -11.86 11.38 -0.79
N ARG A 146 -12.71 12.39 -1.01
CA ARG A 146 -13.80 12.33 -2.00
C ARG A 146 -13.26 12.14 -3.41
N ARG A 147 -12.24 12.89 -3.82
CA ARG A 147 -11.59 12.71 -5.14
C ARG A 147 -11.03 11.30 -5.33
N ILE A 148 -10.45 10.70 -4.29
CA ILE A 148 -9.97 9.30 -4.32
C ILE A 148 -11.15 8.33 -4.49
N GLN A 149 -12.23 8.54 -3.74
CA GLN A 149 -13.45 7.73 -3.84
C GLN A 149 -14.08 7.81 -5.23
N ASP A 150 -14.22 9.01 -5.79
CA ASP A 150 -14.77 9.24 -7.13
C ASP A 150 -13.93 8.55 -8.21
N ARG A 151 -12.59 8.60 -8.08
CA ARG A 151 -11.67 7.89 -8.98
C ARG A 151 -11.80 6.37 -8.85
N ALA A 152 -11.92 5.84 -7.63
CA ALA A 152 -12.13 4.41 -7.43
C ALA A 152 -13.46 3.96 -8.06
N ALA A 153 -14.54 4.72 -7.90
CA ALA A 153 -15.82 4.43 -8.52
C ALA A 153 -15.77 4.49 -10.06
N ALA A 154 -15.07 5.47 -10.64
CA ALA A 154 -14.84 5.55 -12.07
C ALA A 154 -14.03 4.35 -12.60
N ASN A 155 -13.00 3.92 -11.85
CA ASN A 155 -12.21 2.74 -12.19
C ASN A 155 -13.06 1.47 -12.19
N CYS A 156 -13.99 1.30 -11.23
CA CYS A 156 -14.92 0.15 -11.23
C CYS A 156 -15.74 0.10 -12.52
N GLN A 157 -16.32 1.23 -12.95
CA GLN A 157 -17.11 1.29 -14.19
C GLN A 157 -16.28 0.95 -15.43
N GLN A 158 -15.02 1.39 -15.46
CA GLN A 158 -14.10 1.09 -16.56
C GLN A 158 -13.73 -0.40 -16.61
N LEU A 159 -13.47 -1.02 -15.45
CA LEU A 159 -13.13 -2.44 -15.35
C LEU A 159 -14.33 -3.35 -15.69
N GLU A 160 -15.54 -3.00 -15.25
CA GLU A 160 -16.78 -3.72 -15.62
C GLU A 160 -17.03 -3.70 -17.13
N SER A 161 -16.79 -2.55 -17.77
CA SER A 161 -16.94 -2.41 -19.22
C SER A 161 -15.93 -3.27 -19.98
N ALA A 162 -14.73 -3.43 -19.44
CA ALA A 162 -13.69 -4.27 -20.03
C ALA A 162 -14.00 -5.76 -19.96
N ASP A 163 -14.54 -6.24 -18.83
CA ASP A 163 -14.98 -7.63 -18.68
C ASP A 163 -16.06 -8.02 -19.71
N GLN A 164 -16.82 -7.03 -20.19
CA GLN A 164 -17.81 -7.18 -21.27
C GLN A 164 -17.18 -7.17 -22.68
N GLY A 165 -15.87 -7.34 -22.80
CA GLY A 165 -15.15 -7.44 -24.07
C GLY A 165 -14.89 -6.09 -24.75
N GLN A 166 -15.07 -4.97 -24.04
CA GLN A 166 -14.59 -3.68 -24.52
C GLN A 166 -13.10 -3.52 -24.20
N PRO A 167 -12.32 -2.80 -25.02
CA PRO A 167 -10.94 -2.51 -24.68
C PRO A 167 -10.89 -1.76 -23.34
N VAL A 168 -10.14 -2.29 -22.36
CA VAL A 168 -9.73 -1.49 -21.20
C VAL A 168 -8.98 -0.31 -21.79
N GLY A 169 -9.39 0.92 -21.49
CA GLY A 169 -8.54 2.07 -21.80
C GLY A 169 -7.18 1.84 -21.14
N GLU A 170 -6.08 2.10 -21.85
CA GLU A 170 -4.70 1.84 -21.40
C GLU A 170 -4.31 2.60 -20.08
N ASP A 171 -5.27 3.25 -19.42
CA ASP A 171 -5.10 4.36 -18.46
C ASP A 171 -5.80 4.16 -17.10
N VAL A 172 -6.21 2.95 -16.68
CA VAL A 172 -6.80 2.77 -15.33
C VAL A 172 -5.72 2.97 -14.26
N CYS A 173 -5.60 4.20 -13.78
CA CYS A 173 -4.63 4.58 -12.75
C CYS A 173 -5.16 4.23 -11.37
N CYS A 174 -4.29 3.69 -10.50
CA CYS A 174 -4.61 3.43 -9.10
C CYS A 174 -5.26 4.67 -8.43
N PRO A 175 -6.39 4.53 -7.72
CA PRO A 175 -7.11 5.69 -7.15
C PRO A 175 -6.29 6.39 -6.06
N LEU A 176 -5.34 5.67 -5.46
CA LEU A 176 -4.42 6.17 -4.44
C LEU A 176 -3.19 6.89 -5.04
N MET A 177 -3.05 6.95 -6.36
CA MET A 177 -1.95 7.65 -7.01
C MET A 177 -2.15 9.18 -6.92
N SER A 178 -1.19 9.90 -6.33
CA SER A 178 -1.13 11.36 -6.38
C SER A 178 -0.34 11.84 -7.61
N GLY A 179 -0.52 13.09 -8.03
CA GLY A 179 0.06 13.64 -9.26
C GLY A 179 1.60 13.75 -9.35
N LYS A 180 2.35 13.18 -8.39
CA LYS A 180 3.83 13.06 -8.41
C LYS A 180 4.29 11.59 -8.43
N ASP A 181 3.49 10.68 -8.99
CA ASP A 181 3.75 9.24 -9.01
C ASP A 181 3.94 8.62 -7.61
N ALA A 182 3.32 9.23 -6.60
CA ALA A 182 3.44 8.81 -5.20
C ALA A 182 2.08 8.34 -4.67
N CYS A 183 2.07 7.20 -3.99
CA CYS A 183 0.88 6.68 -3.33
C CYS A 183 0.51 7.56 -2.11
N CYS A 184 -0.70 8.13 -2.11
CA CYS A 184 -1.21 8.92 -1.00
C CYS A 184 -1.49 8.10 0.28
N ALA A 185 -1.52 6.77 0.17
CA ALA A 185 -1.67 5.83 1.28
C ALA A 185 -0.44 4.91 1.44
N TYR A 186 0.76 5.39 1.08
CA TYR A 186 1.99 4.59 1.07
C TYR A 186 2.24 3.80 2.37
N SER A 187 2.01 4.42 3.53
CA SER A 187 2.17 3.77 4.83
C SER A 187 1.17 2.62 5.06
N ALA A 188 -0.05 2.75 4.55
CA ALA A 188 -1.15 1.78 4.68
C ALA A 188 -1.29 0.87 3.44
N ARG A 189 -0.31 0.85 2.54
CA ARG A 189 -0.38 0.08 1.28
C ARG A 189 -0.60 -1.42 1.56
N PRO A 190 -1.41 -2.11 0.73
CA PRO A 190 -1.70 -3.52 0.94
C PRO A 190 -0.48 -4.40 0.65
N MET A 191 -0.53 -5.64 1.12
CA MET A 191 0.52 -6.65 0.99
C MET A 191 0.99 -6.82 -0.45
N ARG A 192 0.07 -6.93 -1.42
CA ARG A 192 0.39 -6.99 -2.86
C ARG A 192 1.28 -5.85 -3.32
N CYS A 193 1.01 -4.64 -2.85
CA CYS A 193 1.82 -3.48 -3.17
C CYS A 193 3.16 -3.46 -2.43
N ARG A 194 3.33 -4.16 -1.31
CA ARG A 194 4.60 -4.20 -0.54
C ARG A 194 5.65 -5.10 -1.17
N GLY A 195 5.23 -6.14 -1.89
CA GLY A 195 6.12 -7.08 -2.57
C GLY A 195 6.63 -6.59 -3.92
N TRP A 196 6.06 -5.49 -4.42
CA TRP A 196 6.39 -4.95 -5.74
C TRP A 196 7.63 -4.06 -5.69
N SER A 197 8.59 -4.29 -6.58
CA SER A 197 9.72 -3.36 -6.80
C SER A 197 9.66 -2.86 -8.24
N PRO A 198 9.79 -1.55 -8.51
CA PRO A 198 9.89 -1.02 -9.87
C PRO A 198 11.06 -1.63 -10.67
N SER A 199 12.10 -2.11 -9.97
CA SER A 199 13.25 -2.78 -10.60
C SER A 199 12.95 -4.22 -11.02
N ALA A 200 11.86 -4.81 -10.50
CA ALA A 200 11.30 -6.03 -11.05
C ALA A 200 10.52 -5.61 -12.29
N LYS A 201 11.22 -5.54 -13.43
CA LYS A 201 10.55 -5.74 -14.72
C LYS A 201 9.59 -6.91 -14.51
N SER A 202 8.31 -6.69 -14.77
CA SER A 202 7.31 -7.74 -14.69
C SER A 202 7.91 -8.99 -15.33
N ALA A 203 7.91 -10.09 -14.58
CA ALA A 203 8.35 -11.38 -15.08
C ALA A 203 7.34 -11.95 -16.10
N ASP A 204 6.71 -11.08 -16.90
CA ASP A 204 5.84 -11.44 -18.01
C ASP A 204 6.62 -11.69 -19.30
N ASP A 205 7.96 -11.48 -19.34
CA ASP A 205 8.68 -11.44 -20.62
C ASP A 205 9.84 -12.44 -20.82
N ALA A 206 10.01 -13.49 -20.00
CA ALA A 206 11.02 -14.52 -20.35
C ALA A 206 10.91 -15.91 -19.70
N SER A 207 10.32 -16.06 -18.50
CA SER A 207 10.38 -17.34 -17.76
C SER A 207 9.26 -18.34 -18.13
N SER A 208 8.23 -17.92 -18.86
CA SER A 208 7.11 -18.79 -19.28
C SER A 208 7.41 -19.66 -20.50
N LYS A 209 8.53 -19.46 -21.22
CA LYS A 209 8.82 -20.16 -22.49
C LYS A 209 9.85 -21.30 -22.42
N SER A 210 10.30 -21.73 -21.24
CA SER A 210 11.34 -22.78 -21.13
C SER A 210 11.12 -23.83 -20.03
N ILE A 211 9.91 -24.00 -19.49
CA ILE A 211 9.65 -24.95 -18.38
C ILE A 211 9.45 -26.40 -18.87
N PHE A 212 9.44 -26.65 -20.18
CA PHE A 212 9.19 -28.01 -20.70
C PHE A 212 10.36 -28.99 -20.63
N ASP A 213 11.55 -28.62 -20.11
CA ASP A 213 12.72 -29.51 -20.22
C ASP A 213 13.65 -29.65 -19.00
N GLN A 214 13.24 -29.25 -17.79
CA GLN A 214 14.07 -29.48 -16.59
C GLN A 214 13.24 -29.93 -15.38
N LYS A 215 13.85 -30.74 -14.51
CA LYS A 215 13.31 -31.38 -13.28
C LYS A 215 12.27 -30.51 -12.54
N PRO A 216 11.35 -31.11 -11.76
CA PRO A 216 10.45 -30.33 -10.91
C PRO A 216 11.26 -29.48 -9.93
N VAL A 217 11.36 -28.18 -10.21
CA VAL A 217 11.94 -27.14 -9.35
C VAL A 217 10.78 -26.46 -8.62
N ASP A 218 10.99 -26.08 -7.35
CA ASP A 218 9.97 -25.32 -6.61
C ASP A 218 9.72 -23.98 -7.32
N PRO A 219 8.47 -23.65 -7.73
CA PRO A 219 8.19 -22.42 -8.47
C PRO A 219 8.63 -21.15 -7.74
N TYR A 220 8.77 -21.20 -6.42
CA TYR A 220 9.20 -20.09 -5.56
C TYR A 220 10.72 -19.95 -5.41
N GLU A 221 11.50 -20.86 -5.97
CA GLU A 221 12.97 -20.83 -5.85
C GLU A 221 13.60 -19.67 -6.63
N TYR A 222 12.93 -19.22 -7.70
CA TYR A 222 13.38 -18.12 -8.56
C TYR A 222 12.69 -16.79 -8.27
N GLU A 223 11.66 -16.77 -7.43
CA GLU A 223 10.99 -15.54 -7.02
C GLU A 223 11.86 -14.72 -6.06
N SER A 224 11.69 -13.40 -6.09
CA SER A 224 12.35 -12.56 -5.09
C SER A 224 11.90 -12.96 -3.69
N ARG A 225 12.84 -13.01 -2.73
CA ARG A 225 12.51 -13.38 -1.33
C ARG A 225 11.41 -12.50 -0.73
N GLY A 226 11.35 -11.23 -1.13
CA GLY A 226 10.30 -10.31 -0.70
C GLY A 226 8.91 -10.73 -1.20
N HIS A 227 8.81 -11.15 -2.47
CA HIS A 227 7.55 -11.64 -3.04
C HIS A 227 7.07 -12.93 -2.33
N VAL A 228 7.99 -13.87 -2.08
CA VAL A 228 7.69 -15.11 -1.35
C VAL A 228 7.16 -14.83 0.06
N VAL A 229 7.76 -13.86 0.78
CA VAL A 229 7.29 -13.42 2.11
C VAL A 229 5.89 -12.82 2.02
N VAL A 230 5.65 -11.95 1.04
CA VAL A 230 4.34 -11.29 0.86
C VAL A 230 3.23 -12.30 0.59
N GLN A 231 3.46 -13.24 -0.32
CA GLN A 231 2.47 -14.24 -0.68
C GLN A 231 2.16 -15.18 0.48
N GLY A 232 3.19 -15.65 1.19
CA GLY A 232 3.00 -16.45 2.39
C GLY A 232 2.23 -15.69 3.47
N ALA A 233 2.65 -14.45 3.77
CA ALA A 233 1.99 -13.63 4.78
C ALA A 233 0.53 -13.32 4.44
N GLU A 234 0.20 -12.98 3.19
CA GLU A 234 -1.18 -12.79 2.73
C GLU A 234 -2.02 -14.08 2.93
N SER A 235 -1.49 -15.24 2.52
CA SER A 235 -2.17 -16.53 2.69
C SER A 235 -2.44 -16.84 4.18
N GLY A 236 -1.43 -16.69 5.02
CA GLY A 236 -1.54 -16.91 6.46
C GLY A 236 -2.53 -15.96 7.14
N PHE A 237 -2.47 -14.68 6.78
CA PHE A 237 -3.39 -13.67 7.28
C PHE A 237 -4.85 -14.03 6.99
N ARG A 238 -5.15 -14.35 5.72
CA ARG A 238 -6.48 -14.78 5.29
C ARG A 238 -6.96 -16.03 6.04
N ASN A 239 -6.08 -17.01 6.25
CA ASN A 239 -6.42 -18.21 7.00
C ASN A 239 -6.77 -17.89 8.46
N GLY A 240 -6.01 -17.00 9.12
CA GLY A 240 -6.30 -16.57 10.48
C GLY A 240 -7.62 -15.82 10.63
N LEU A 241 -7.98 -15.00 9.63
CA LEU A 241 -9.30 -14.35 9.57
C LEU A 241 -10.42 -15.39 9.46
N LYS A 242 -10.32 -16.31 8.50
CA LYS A 242 -11.31 -17.37 8.26
C LYS A 242 -11.48 -18.29 9.47
N GLU A 243 -10.39 -18.67 10.13
CA GLU A 243 -10.41 -19.48 11.35
C GLU A 243 -11.14 -18.77 12.50
N SER A 244 -11.11 -17.44 12.51
CA SER A 244 -11.82 -16.61 13.49
C SER A 244 -13.26 -16.25 13.07
N GLY A 245 -13.78 -16.88 12.02
CA GLY A 245 -15.12 -16.63 11.48
C GLY A 245 -15.30 -15.25 10.87
N LEU A 246 -14.21 -14.59 10.47
CA LEU A 246 -14.21 -13.31 9.78
C LEU A 246 -13.99 -13.49 8.28
N ASP A 247 -14.39 -12.48 7.52
CA ASP A 247 -14.14 -12.42 6.09
C ASP A 247 -12.63 -12.29 5.79
N GLY A 248 -12.07 -13.36 5.20
CA GLY A 248 -10.69 -13.43 4.71
C GLY A 248 -10.59 -13.58 3.20
N ASN A 249 -11.59 -13.11 2.46
CA ASN A 249 -11.57 -13.07 1.00
C ASN A 249 -10.65 -11.98 0.46
N LEU A 250 -10.37 -12.05 -0.83
CA LEU A 250 -9.63 -11.03 -1.57
C LEU A 250 -10.59 -10.29 -2.48
N TYR A 251 -10.57 -8.97 -2.36
CA TYR A 251 -11.38 -8.06 -3.14
C TYR A 251 -10.50 -7.17 -4.01
N GLU A 252 -11.05 -6.72 -5.12
CA GLU A 252 -10.43 -5.72 -5.97
C GLU A 252 -10.45 -4.36 -5.25
N LEU A 253 -9.29 -3.70 -5.20
CA LEU A 253 -9.05 -2.49 -4.42
C LEU A 253 -10.06 -1.37 -4.68
N ASN A 254 -10.39 -1.07 -5.94
CA ASN A 254 -11.28 0.05 -6.26
C ASN A 254 -12.66 -0.18 -5.64
N SER A 255 -13.26 -1.35 -5.91
CA SER A 255 -14.60 -1.69 -5.40
C SER A 255 -14.64 -1.75 -3.87
N ALA A 256 -13.63 -2.37 -3.27
CA ALA A 256 -13.52 -2.46 -1.82
C ALA A 256 -13.30 -1.10 -1.16
N LEU A 257 -12.50 -0.21 -1.79
CA LEU A 257 -12.23 1.12 -1.25
C LEU A 257 -13.47 2.02 -1.30
N VAL A 258 -14.27 1.91 -2.37
CA VAL A 258 -15.57 2.59 -2.44
C VAL A 258 -16.45 2.16 -1.28
N ALA A 259 -16.62 0.85 -1.05
CA ALA A 259 -17.42 0.32 0.04
C ALA A 259 -16.91 0.78 1.42
N ALA A 260 -15.59 0.72 1.66
CA ALA A 260 -14.99 1.11 2.93
C ALA A 260 -15.12 2.61 3.22
N LEU A 261 -15.10 3.46 2.19
CA LEU A 261 -15.24 4.92 2.33
C LEU A 261 -16.70 5.35 2.46
N ASP A 262 -17.62 4.67 1.79
CA ASP A 262 -19.06 4.98 1.76
C ASP A 262 -19.79 4.56 3.06
N VAL A 263 -19.43 3.41 3.62
CA VAL A 263 -20.03 2.89 4.86
C VAL A 263 -19.30 3.48 6.08
N PRO A 264 -19.91 4.36 6.89
CA PRO A 264 -19.22 5.08 7.96
C PRO A 264 -18.67 4.19 9.09
N ASP A 265 -19.37 3.09 9.40
CA ASP A 265 -19.08 2.14 10.48
C ASP A 265 -18.56 0.78 9.94
N ALA A 266 -18.04 0.77 8.71
CA ALA A 266 -17.58 -0.44 8.01
C ALA A 266 -16.65 -1.32 8.87
N ALA A 267 -15.72 -0.69 9.59
CA ALA A 267 -14.75 -1.41 10.41
C ALA A 267 -15.38 -2.10 11.62
N GLU A 268 -16.34 -1.45 12.28
CA GLU A 268 -17.08 -2.04 13.40
C GLU A 268 -17.97 -3.18 12.93
N ARG A 269 -18.69 -2.98 11.82
CA ARG A 269 -19.55 -3.99 11.20
C ARG A 269 -18.75 -5.24 10.80
N TRP A 270 -17.64 -5.05 10.10
CA TRP A 270 -16.74 -6.14 9.75
C TRP A 270 -16.19 -6.84 11.01
N ALA A 271 -15.77 -6.08 12.03
CA ALA A 271 -15.28 -6.64 13.29
C ALA A 271 -16.34 -7.44 14.07
N ASN A 272 -17.63 -7.19 13.82
CA ASN A 272 -18.75 -7.97 14.35
C ASN A 272 -19.10 -9.20 13.48
N GLY A 273 -18.53 -9.31 12.28
CA GLY A 273 -18.75 -10.43 11.35
C GLY A 273 -19.74 -10.13 10.23
N ASP A 274 -20.14 -8.87 10.03
CA ASP A 274 -21.00 -8.48 8.91
C ASP A 274 -20.27 -8.61 7.56
N SER A 275 -21.03 -8.97 6.52
CA SER A 275 -20.57 -9.08 5.14
C SER A 275 -20.45 -7.71 4.45
N VAL A 276 -19.58 -6.83 4.93
CA VAL A 276 -19.45 -5.45 4.41
C VAL A 276 -19.05 -5.40 2.92
N PHE A 277 -18.28 -6.38 2.46
CA PHE A 277 -17.67 -6.39 1.13
C PHE A 277 -18.29 -7.41 0.16
N GLU A 278 -19.42 -8.03 0.49
CA GLU A 278 -20.01 -9.12 -0.31
C GLU A 278 -20.32 -8.77 -1.77
N ASN A 279 -20.60 -7.50 -2.05
CA ASN A 279 -20.92 -6.99 -3.40
C ASN A 279 -19.69 -6.41 -4.12
N CYS A 280 -18.50 -6.47 -3.52
CA CYS A 280 -17.28 -6.00 -4.16
C CYS A 280 -16.76 -7.04 -5.16
N ALA A 281 -16.08 -6.57 -6.21
CA ALA A 281 -15.42 -7.46 -7.17
C ALA A 281 -14.32 -8.25 -6.46
N THR A 282 -14.14 -9.52 -6.83
CA THR A 282 -13.15 -10.42 -6.23
C THR A 282 -11.93 -10.58 -7.14
N CYS A 283 -10.74 -10.72 -6.55
CA CYS A 283 -9.55 -11.14 -7.27
C CYS A 283 -9.29 -12.61 -6.97
N GLU A 284 -9.48 -13.50 -7.96
CA GLU A 284 -9.10 -14.92 -7.86
C GLU A 284 -7.59 -15.11 -8.08
#